data_AF-A0A8T1CXM8-F1
#
_entry.id   AF-A0A8T1CXM8-F1
#
_cell.length_a   1.000
_cell.length_b   1.000
_cell.length_c   1.000
_cell.angle_alpha   90.00
_cell.angle_beta   90.00
_cell.angle_gamma   90.00
#
_symmetry.space_group_name_H-M   'P 1'
#
loop_
_entity.id
_entity.type
_entity.pdbx_description
1 polymer ?
#
loop_
_entity_poly.entity_id
_entity_poly.type
_entity_poly.pdbx_seq_one_letter_code
_entity_poly.pdbx_strand_id
1 'polypeptide(L)' 'MISQVLRSEARLRRLSKDCLSRRSAPPRFQLQLDQAVVEFVMHCEDMQLALTGSMIIARAKWILHRMGLPSPL' A
#
# COMPACT_ATOMS: atom_id res chain seq x y z
N MET A 1 15.80 7.35 -2.30
CA MET A 1 14.35 7.10 -2.41
C MET A 1 13.59 8.26 -3.08
N ILE A 2 13.75 9.51 -2.63
CA ILE A 2 13.04 10.69 -3.20
C ILE A 2 13.26 10.86 -4.72
N SER A 3 14.49 10.66 -5.20
CA SER A 3 14.83 10.80 -6.63
C SER A 3 14.08 9.80 -7.52
N GLN A 4 13.69 8.65 -6.97
CA GLN A 4 12.95 7.61 -7.68
C GLN A 4 11.46 7.98 -7.77
N VAL A 5 10.93 8.59 -6.71
CA VAL A 5 9.55 9.15 -6.65
C VAL A 5 9.38 10.31 -7.62
N LEU A 6 10.35 11.23 -7.70
CA LEU A 6 10.31 12.36 -8.64
C LEU A 6 10.39 11.89 -10.10
N ARG A 7 11.19 10.86 -10.38
CA ARG A 7 11.29 10.28 -11.73
C ARG A 7 10.01 9.54 -12.14
N SER A 8 9.36 8.84 -11.21
CA SER A 8 8.09 8.17 -11.49
C SER A 8 6.96 9.19 -11.68
N GLU A 9 6.89 10.25 -10.86
CA GLU A 9 5.93 11.35 -11.01
C GLU A 9 6.05 12.03 -12.39
N ALA A 10 7.28 12.41 -12.79
CA ALA A 10 7.52 13.03 -14.09
C ALA A 10 7.14 12.12 -15.26
N ARG A 11 7.33 10.80 -15.11
CA ARG A 11 6.95 9.81 -16.12
C ARG A 11 5.43 9.61 -16.17
N LEU A 12 4.75 9.63 -15.03
CA LEU A 12 3.29 9.52 -14.93
C LEU A 12 2.59 10.75 -15.52
N ARG A 13 3.12 11.96 -15.32
CA ARG A 13 2.59 13.19 -15.93
C ARG A 13 2.67 13.22 -17.45
N ARG A 14 3.61 12.48 -18.06
CA ARG A 14 3.78 12.39 -19.52
C ARG A 14 2.87 11.34 -20.19
N LEU A 15 2.16 10.53 -19.40
CA LEU A 15 1.24 9.52 -19.91
C LEU A 15 -0.18 10.10 -20.00
N SER A 16 -0.87 9.87 -21.11
CA SER A 16 -2.27 10.32 -21.28
C SER A 16 -3.19 9.66 -20.25
N LYS A 17 -4.36 10.26 -20.00
CA LYS A 17 -5.37 9.72 -19.07
C LYS A 17 -5.72 8.25 -19.39
N ASP A 18 -5.64 7.87 -20.67
CA ASP A 18 -5.87 6.51 -21.18
C ASP A 18 -4.73 5.52 -20.85
N CYS A 19 -3.49 6.00 -20.72
CA CYS A 19 -2.36 5.16 -20.29
C CYS A 19 -2.38 4.89 -18.78
N LEU A 20 -2.88 5.86 -17.99
CA LEU A 20 -3.05 5.69 -16.54
C LEU A 20 -4.21 4.75 -16.21
N SER A 21 -5.29 4.78 -17.00
CA SER A 21 -6.43 3.86 -16.83
C SER A 21 -6.16 2.43 -17.34
N ARG A 22 -5.23 2.24 -18.29
CA ARG A 22 -4.74 0.92 -18.74
C ARG A 22 -3.83 0.22 -17.73
N ARG A 23 -3.21 0.95 -16.81
CA ARG A 23 -2.64 0.34 -15.61
C ARG A 23 -3.83 -0.02 -14.73
N SER A 24 -4.22 -1.29 -14.78
CA SER A 24 -5.27 -1.88 -13.95
C SER A 24 -5.27 -1.20 -12.59
N ALA A 25 -6.31 -0.40 -12.31
CA ALA A 25 -6.46 0.22 -11.02
C ALA A 25 -6.37 -0.92 -9.99
N PRO A 26 -5.45 -0.84 -9.01
CA PRO A 26 -5.37 -1.87 -7.99
C PRO A 26 -6.78 -2.07 -7.43
N PRO A 27 -7.22 -3.32 -7.22
CA PRO A 27 -8.55 -3.57 -6.73
C PRO A 27 -8.82 -2.68 -5.51
N ARG A 28 -10.03 -2.13 -5.37
CA ARG A 28 -10.35 -1.19 -4.28
C ARG A 28 -9.97 -1.74 -2.90
N PHE A 29 -10.03 -3.05 -2.73
CA PHE A 29 -9.61 -3.74 -1.51
C PHE A 29 -8.10 -3.68 -1.24
N GLN A 30 -7.26 -3.71 -2.28
CA GLN A 30 -5.80 -3.62 -2.15
C GLN A 30 -5.42 -2.23 -1.65
N LEU A 31 -6.04 -1.19 -2.21
CA LEU A 31 -5.83 0.19 -1.75
C LEU A 31 -6.25 0.37 -0.27
N GLN A 32 -7.37 -0.22 0.14
CA GLN A 32 -7.82 -0.17 1.54
C GLN A 32 -6.89 -0.93 2.48
N LEU A 33 -6.40 -2.10 2.06
CA LEU A 33 -5.44 -2.88 2.83
C LEU A 33 -4.11 -2.13 2.97
N ASP A 34 -3.58 -1.61 1.86
CA ASP A 34 -2.32 -0.87 1.84
C ASP A 34 -2.42 0.37 2.74
N GLN A 35 -3.51 1.13 2.64
CA GLN A 35 -3.76 2.28 3.51
C GLN A 35 -3.78 1.89 4.99
N ALA A 36 -4.53 0.84 5.36
CA ALA A 36 -4.63 0.40 6.76
C ALA A 36 -3.29 -0.13 7.32
N VAL A 37 -2.46 -0.74 6.48
CA VAL A 37 -1.10 -1.18 6.85
C VAL A 37 -0.18 0.02 7.04
N VAL A 38 -0.24 1.02 6.15
CA VAL A 38 0.54 2.26 6.28
C VAL A 38 0.16 3.01 7.56
N GLU A 39 -1.13 3.18 7.83
CA GLU A 39 -1.62 3.83 9.06
C GLU A 39 -1.11 3.13 10.33
N PHE A 40 -1.10 1.79 10.33
CA PHE A 40 -0.54 1.01 11.43
C PHE A 40 0.96 1.24 11.61
N VAL A 41 1.74 1.22 10.52
CA VAL A 41 3.19 1.45 10.58
C VAL A 41 3.48 2.85 11.09
N MET A 42 2.83 3.87 10.54
CA MET A 42 2.97 5.26 10.98
C MET A 42 2.66 5.42 12.48
N HIS A 43 1.57 4.81 12.96
CA HIS A 43 1.20 4.86 14.37
C HIS A 43 2.25 4.20 15.28
N CYS A 44 2.83 3.08 14.85
CA CYS A 44 3.91 2.43 15.59
C CYS A 44 5.19 3.27 15.57
N GLU A 45 5.51 3.92 14.47
CA GLU A 45 6.64 4.85 14.37
C GLU A 45 6.46 6.04 15.32
N ASP A 46 5.26 6.64 15.37
CA ASP A 46 4.92 7.72 16.31
C ASP A 46 5.09 7.29 17.78
N MET A 47 4.80 6.03 18.08
CA MET A 47 4.99 5.42 19.41
C MET A 47 6.41 4.91 19.67
N GLN A 48 7.34 5.10 18.72
CA GLN A 48 8.71 4.57 18.78
C GLN A 48 8.77 3.04 18.97
N LEU A 49 7.77 2.33 18.45
CA LEU A 49 7.71 0.88 18.47
C LEU A 49 8.48 0.31 17.27
N ALA A 50 9.48 -0.52 17.54
CA ALA A 50 10.19 -1.24 16.50
C ALA A 50 9.28 -2.31 15.89
N LEU A 51 9.02 -2.19 14.58
CA LEU A 51 8.29 -3.18 13.81
C LEU A 51 9.25 -4.06 13.02
N THR A 52 9.03 -5.37 13.08
CA THR A 52 9.66 -6.30 12.15
C THR A 52 8.75 -6.53 10.95
N GLY A 53 9.32 -6.98 9.82
CA GLY A 53 8.54 -7.33 8.64
C GLY A 53 7.46 -8.38 8.92
N SER A 54 7.71 -9.34 9.81
CA SER A 54 6.72 -10.36 10.20
C SER A 54 5.53 -9.79 10.95
N MET A 55 5.72 -8.75 11.77
CA MET A 55 4.62 -8.06 12.46
C MET A 55 3.72 -7.31 11.48
N ILE A 56 4.31 -6.64 10.48
CA ILE A 56 3.57 -5.96 9.41
C ILE A 56 2.75 -6.97 8.60
N ILE A 57 3.35 -8.11 8.23
CA ILE A 57 2.66 -9.18 7.51
C ILE A 57 1.52 -9.78 8.35
N ALA A 58 1.75 -10.05 9.64
CA ALA A 58 0.72 -10.56 10.54
C ALA A 58 -0.46 -9.58 10.66
N ARG A 59 -0.17 -8.28 10.75
CA ARG A 59 -1.20 -7.23 10.79
C ARG A 59 -1.98 -7.15 9.48
N ALA A 60 -1.30 -7.19 8.34
CA ALA A 60 -1.95 -7.18 7.02
C ALA A 60 -2.90 -8.38 6.87
N LYS A 61 -2.49 -9.59 7.27
CA LYS A 61 -3.34 -10.78 7.27
C LYS A 61 -4.56 -10.63 8.17
N TRP A 62 -4.40 -10.07 9.37
CA TRP A 62 -5.50 -9.82 10.28
C TRP A 62 -6.52 -8.82 9.72
N ILE A 63 -6.04 -7.74 9.08
CA ILE A 63 -6.89 -6.74 8.41
C ILE A 63 -7.65 -7.39 7.26
N LEU A 64 -6.97 -8.18 6.45
CA LEU A 64 -7.56 -8.87 5.31
C LEU A 64 -8.69 -9.83 5.74
N HIS A 65 -8.47 -10.59 6.81
CA HIS A 65 -9.52 -11.43 7.42
C HIS A 65 -10.71 -10.60 7.93
N ARG A 66 -10.45 -9.44 8.56
CA ARG A 66 -11.52 -8.53 9.02
C ARG A 66 -12.33 -7.91 7.89
N MET A 67 -11.73 -7.69 6.73
CA MET A 67 -12.43 -7.21 5.54
C MET A 67 -13.26 -8.29 4.84
N GLY A 68 -13.23 -9.55 5.32
CA GLY A 68 -13.94 -10.67 4.71
C GLY A 68 -13.38 -11.08 3.34
N LEU A 69 -12.12 -10.72 3.08
CA LEU A 69 -11.47 -10.99 1.80
C LEU A 69 -10.73 -12.34 1.86
N PRO A 70 -10.72 -13.11 0.76
CA PRO A 70 -9.99 -14.37 0.70
C PRO A 70 -8.50 -14.11 0.91
N SER A 71 -7.88 -14.87 1.82
CA SER A 71 -6.42 -14.86 1.98
C SER A 71 -5.77 -15.22 0.64
N PRO A 72 -4.87 -14.39 0.08
CA PRO A 72 -4.00 -14.88 -0.98
C PRO A 72 -3.17 -16.01 -0.35
N LEU A 73 -3.34 -17.21 -0.90
CA LEU A 73 -2.54 -18.40 -0.61
C LEU A 73 -1.09 -18.16 -1.07
#